data_AF-A0A529WM66-F1
#
_entry.id   AF-A0A529WM66-F1
#
_cell.length_a   1.000
_cell.length_b   1.000
_cell.length_c   1.000
_cell.angle_alpha   90.00
_cell.angle_beta   90.00
_cell.angle_gamma   90.00
#
_symmetry.space_group_name_H-M   'P 1'
#
loop_
_entity.id
_entity.type
_entity.pdbx_description
1 polymer ?
#
loop_
_entity_poly.entity_id
_entity_poly.type
_entity_poly.pdbx_seq_one_letter_code
_entity_poly.pdbx_strand_id
1 'polypeptide(L)' 'MGEAAARGRKSIGAKRNPESADAIIEAAEAVLREAGYAGFSIEAVARRARAGKPTIYRWWPSKAALLIEI' A
#
# COMPACT_ATOMS: atom_id res chain seq x y z
N MET A 1 -12.85 -24.36 -17.13
CA MET A 1 -11.61 -24.15 -16.36
C MET A 1 -11.43 -22.66 -16.20
N GLY A 2 -11.59 -22.13 -14.97
CA GLY A 2 -11.41 -20.71 -14.64
C GLY A 2 -12.70 -19.90 -14.47
N GLU A 3 -13.59 -20.32 -13.56
CA GLU A 3 -14.62 -19.43 -12.99
C GLU A 3 -13.95 -18.35 -12.11
N ALA A 4 -14.31 -17.09 -12.31
CA ALA A 4 -14.35 -16.11 -11.23
C ALA A 4 -15.41 -15.05 -11.57
N ALA A 5 -16.63 -15.38 -11.15
CA ALA A 5 -17.81 -14.55 -11.25
C ALA A 5 -17.65 -13.18 -10.58
N ALA A 6 -18.41 -12.24 -11.13
CA ALA A 6 -18.71 -10.90 -10.62
C ALA A 6 -18.59 -10.74 -9.10
N ARG A 7 -17.88 -9.70 -8.65
CA ARG A 7 -18.08 -9.14 -7.32
C ARG A 7 -18.32 -7.64 -7.41
N GLY A 8 -19.58 -7.28 -7.16
CA GLY A 8 -20.16 -6.00 -7.51
C GLY A 8 -19.59 -4.77 -6.80
N ARG A 9 -20.00 -3.62 -7.34
CA ARG A 9 -19.92 -2.30 -6.71
C ARG A 9 -20.54 -2.37 -5.31
N LYS A 10 -19.70 -2.48 -4.28
CA LYS A 10 -20.08 -2.34 -2.86
C LYS A 10 -19.16 -1.32 -2.20
N SER A 11 -19.66 -0.09 -2.17
CA SER A 11 -19.34 0.96 -1.20
C SER A 11 -17.87 1.39 -1.13
N ILE A 12 -17.51 2.28 -2.06
CA ILE A 12 -16.33 3.15 -2.02
C ILE A 12 -16.46 4.06 -0.79
N GLY A 13 -15.80 3.74 0.32
CA GLY A 13 -15.86 4.59 1.52
C GLY A 13 -15.36 3.94 2.81
N ALA A 14 -15.42 2.61 2.91
CA ALA A 14 -14.99 1.91 4.13
C ALA A 14 -14.30 0.55 3.90
N LYS A 15 -13.96 0.21 2.66
CA LYS A 15 -13.05 -0.91 2.38
C LYS A 15 -11.67 -0.35 2.08
N ARG A 16 -10.68 -0.73 2.89
CA ARG A 16 -9.27 -0.77 2.49
C ARG A 16 -9.30 -1.43 1.12
N ASN A 17 -9.06 -0.71 0.02
CA ASN A 17 -9.01 -1.38 -1.27
C ASN A 17 -7.78 -2.29 -1.14
N PRO A 18 -7.95 -3.62 -1.04
CA PRO A 18 -6.84 -4.50 -0.70
C PRO A 18 -5.74 -4.35 -1.75
N GLU A 19 -6.11 -4.11 -3.02
CA GLU A 19 -5.19 -3.83 -4.11
C GLU A 19 -4.35 -2.56 -3.89
N SER A 20 -4.92 -1.52 -3.27
CA SER A 20 -4.15 -0.31 -2.95
C SER A 20 -3.23 -0.53 -1.78
N ALA A 21 -3.65 -1.33 -0.79
CA ALA A 21 -2.78 -1.70 0.33
C ALA A 21 -1.62 -2.58 -0.14
N ASP A 22 -1.92 -3.59 -0.94
CA ASP A 22 -0.95 -4.51 -1.54
C ASP A 22 0.08 -3.75 -2.40
N ALA A 23 -0.38 -2.84 -3.26
CA ALA A 23 0.51 -1.98 -4.05
C ALA A 23 1.41 -1.07 -3.18
N ILE A 24 0.95 -0.67 -1.98
CA ILE A 24 1.77 0.09 -1.03
C ILE A 24 2.83 -0.80 -0.39
N ILE A 25 2.49 -2.04 -0.03
CA ILE A 25 3.40 -3.03 0.56
C ILE A 25 4.48 -3.39 -0.46
N GLU A 26 4.10 -3.75 -1.69
CA GLU A 26 5.05 -4.05 -2.77
C GLU A 26 5.97 -2.86 -3.07
N ALA A 27 5.40 -1.64 -3.12
CA ALA A 27 6.19 -0.43 -3.29
C ALA A 27 7.14 -0.19 -2.11
N ALA A 28 6.72 -0.49 -0.89
CA ALA A 28 7.54 -0.38 0.31
C ALA A 28 8.70 -1.37 0.28
N GLU A 29 8.45 -2.62 -0.11
CA GLU A 29 9.48 -3.64 -0.27
C GLU A 29 10.52 -3.21 -1.32
N ALA A 30 10.05 -2.73 -2.48
CA ALA A 30 10.93 -2.24 -3.53
C ALA A 30 11.77 -1.04 -3.07
N VAL A 31 11.18 -0.08 -2.36
CA VAL A 31 11.90 1.08 -1.81
C VAL A 31 12.91 0.64 -0.75
N LEU A 32 12.56 -0.31 0.10
CA LEU A 32 13.47 -0.85 1.11
C LEU A 32 14.65 -1.58 0.45
N ARG A 33 14.41 -2.31 -0.64
CA ARG A 33 15.42 -3.05 -1.39
C ARG A 33 16.35 -2.13 -2.17
N GLU A 34 15.84 -1.05 -2.76
CA GLU A 34 16.64 -0.07 -3.51
C GLU A 34 17.37 0.93 -2.61
N ALA A 35 16.71 1.48 -1.59
CA ALA A 35 17.22 2.60 -0.79
C ALA A 35 17.66 2.19 0.62
N GLY A 36 17.40 0.96 1.06
CA GLY A 36 17.68 0.47 2.40
C GLY A 36 16.81 1.12 3.49
N TYR A 37 17.02 0.72 4.74
CA TYR A 37 16.28 1.24 5.88
C TYR A 37 16.47 2.76 6.09
N ALA A 38 17.65 3.28 5.76
CA ALA A 38 17.98 4.69 5.88
C ALA A 38 17.26 5.56 4.83
N GLY A 39 17.07 5.04 3.61
CA GLY A 39 16.34 5.73 2.54
C GLY A 39 14.83 5.50 2.52
N PHE A 40 14.34 4.54 3.31
CA PHE A 40 12.91 4.22 3.38
C PHE A 40 12.09 5.40 3.94
N SER A 41 11.20 5.94 3.10
CA SER A 41 10.33 7.08 3.41
C SER A 41 8.91 6.85 2.89
N ILE A 42 7.91 7.24 3.69
CA ILE A 42 6.48 7.15 3.32
C ILE A 42 6.19 7.86 2.01
N GLU A 43 6.85 8.99 1.73
CA GLU A 43 6.66 9.71 0.47
C GLU A 43 7.16 8.94 -0.76
N ALA A 44 8.29 8.24 -0.64
CA ALA A 44 8.83 7.41 -1.72
C ALA A 44 7.89 6.23 -2.01
N VAL A 45 7.38 5.59 -0.96
CA VAL A 45 6.38 4.53 -1.07
C VAL A 45 5.09 5.06 -1.70
N ALA A 46 4.58 6.21 -1.24
CA ALA A 46 3.37 6.83 -1.79
C ALA A 46 3.47 7.12 -3.29
N ARG A 47 4.60 7.71 -3.69
CA ARG A 47 4.90 8.04 -5.08
C ARG A 47 4.96 6.79 -5.94
N ARG A 48 5.53 5.70 -5.43
CA ARG A 48 5.69 4.44 -6.16
C ARG A 48 4.40 3.61 -6.23
N ALA A 49 3.67 3.54 -5.12
CA ALA A 49 2.37 2.86 -5.02
C ALA A 49 1.22 3.58 -5.73
N ARG A 50 1.45 4.82 -6.23
CA ARG A 50 0.39 5.73 -6.68
C ARG A 50 -0.73 5.90 -5.65
N ALA A 51 -0.37 5.83 -4.36
CA ALA A 51 -1.30 5.97 -3.26
C ALA A 51 -1.27 7.40 -2.71
N GLY A 52 -2.44 7.95 -2.39
CA GLY A 52 -2.52 9.25 -1.73
C GLY A 52 -1.93 9.17 -0.32
N LYS A 53 -1.12 10.18 0.05
CA LYS A 53 -0.66 10.40 1.43
C LYS A 53 -1.75 10.18 2.50
N PRO A 54 -2.98 10.74 2.38
CA PRO A 54 -4.01 10.54 3.41
C PRO A 54 -4.47 9.08 3.50
N THR A 55 -4.46 8.33 2.40
CA THR A 55 -4.77 6.90 2.42
C THR A 55 -3.69 6.13 3.16
N ILE A 56 -2.41 6.45 2.96
CA ILE A 56 -1.31 5.77 3.65
C ILE A 56 -1.33 6.09 5.14
N TYR A 57 -1.38 7.38 5.52
CA TYR A 57 -1.43 7.79 6.92
C TYR A 57 -2.65 7.24 7.68
N ARG A 58 -3.77 7.01 6.98
CA ARG A 58 -4.98 6.42 7.59
C ARG A 58 -4.77 4.98 8.06
N TRP A 59 -3.87 4.23 7.43
CA TRP A 59 -3.62 2.81 7.76
C TRP A 59 -2.24 2.59 8.40
N TRP A 60 -1.26 3.39 8.02
CA TRP A 60 0.12 3.37 8.50
C TRP A 60 0.52 4.76 8.96
N PRO A 61 0.33 5.08 10.25
CA PRO A 61 0.70 6.38 10.80
C PRO A 61 2.21 6.63 10.79
N SER A 62 3.02 5.57 10.68
CA SER A 62 4.49 5.63 10.77
C SER A 62 5.15 4.72 9.74
N LYS A 63 6.39 5.07 9.33
CA LYS A 63 7.25 4.20 8.49
C LYS A 63 7.43 2.80 9.08
N ALA A 64 7.55 2.72 10.40
CA ALA A 64 7.67 1.44 11.11
C ALA A 64 6.42 0.56 10.96
N ALA A 65 5.23 1.16 10.90
CA ALA A 65 4.00 0.39 10.70
C ALA A 65 3.97 -0.26 9.30
N LEU A 66 4.54 0.39 8.30
CA LEU A 66 4.72 -0.18 6.97
C LEU A 66 5.76 -1.31 6.99
N LEU A 67 6.87 -1.10 7.69
CA LEU A 67 7.93 -2.10 7.84
C LEU A 67 7.51 -3.36 8.60
N ILE A 68 6.44 -3.32 9.38
CA ILE A 68 5.89 -4.51 10.07
C ILE A 68 5.06 -5.38 9.11
N GLU A 69 4.58 -4.82 8.00
CA GLU A 69 3.68 -5.50 7.08
C GLU A 69 4.39 -6.03 5.81
N ILE A 70 5.64 -5.65 5.58
CA ILE A 70 6.58 -6.26 4.61
C ILE A 70 7.42 -7.31 5.33
#